data_AF-A0A270PAL3-F1
#
_entry.id   AF-A0A270PAL3-F1
#
_cell.length_a   1.000
_cell.length_b   1.000
_cell.length_c   1.000
_cell.angle_alpha   90.00
_cell.angle_beta   90.00
_cell.angle_gamma   90.00
#
_symmetry.space_group_name_H-M   'P 1'
#
loop_
_entity.id
_entity.type
_entity.pdbx_description
1 polymer ?
#
loop_
_entity_poly.entity_id
_entity_poly.type
_entity_poly.pdbx_seq_one_letter_code
_entity_poly.pdbx_strand_id
1 'polypeptide(L)'
;MKGSAKANRIVSRGQDRIHAGAGDDTIYLLGGYATAAGGTGKDQYYIAHKSGTVTIKEEAGEESLIIMDWPFESIQKWSVEDTSLVVSSLCGKDGEWPERKLIIKDVYKSVGNKHLFQEQKMRFLTLDGFQLAPDFPDELNGANNHSIEILILVKGKRPAPMIITSPEHEMTSGRSSHFFIDRDINQTLLKFIENDQNNLKTIHIDCDSEELTHTQATYTVQVNTRNSNDYLAYSDFSLQLFFKNKTIILENLVTTSSDSYTNIRDTSYMVKGLRLNQALNLTMRDGVSFRLKPPSLSYFDDVNRPGFKKLDGHYMLEKRAGSYLLLSPEDSRATELGQHPQRVEIPAHVQNKITLLEGKGSTYHIHFYADTLIRISTPGAFTKTSNASTWYFYSRYLDPATIRLSGKKLLLGRTIVHLPEYKNDDTPVEEIFVITASGVMYAVDLIFEQVYLYPTKQ
;
A
#
# COMPACT_ATOMS: atom_id res chain seq x y z
N MET A 1 -28.80 -9.32 28.70
CA MET A 1 -28.25 -10.59 29.21
C MET A 1 -27.38 -10.28 30.43
N LYS A 2 -27.49 -11.11 31.47
CA LYS A 2 -26.65 -11.03 32.67
C LYS A 2 -25.89 -12.35 32.81
N GLY A 3 -24.58 -12.31 33.04
CA GLY A 3 -23.78 -13.48 33.35
C GLY A 3 -23.61 -13.68 34.86
N SER A 4 -22.50 -14.26 35.27
CA SER A 4 -22.22 -14.70 36.63
C SER A 4 -20.85 -14.18 37.12
N ALA A 5 -20.47 -14.52 38.36
CA ALA A 5 -19.14 -14.22 38.91
C ALA A 5 -18.06 -15.25 38.50
N LYS A 6 -18.37 -16.13 37.54
CA LYS A 6 -17.43 -17.08 36.92
C LYS A 6 -17.27 -16.71 35.45
N ALA A 7 -16.21 -17.20 34.82
CA ALA A 7 -16.01 -17.10 33.38
C ALA A 7 -17.27 -17.52 32.58
N ASN A 8 -17.78 -16.62 31.76
CA ASN A 8 -18.96 -16.77 30.93
C ASN A 8 -18.58 -16.78 29.44
N ARG A 9 -19.42 -17.42 28.63
CA ARG A 9 -19.35 -17.32 27.16
C ARG A 9 -20.67 -16.78 26.64
N ILE A 10 -20.68 -15.56 26.12
CA ILE A 10 -21.92 -14.84 25.75
C ILE A 10 -21.88 -14.48 24.26
N VAL A 11 -22.98 -14.66 23.55
CA VAL A 11 -23.10 -14.32 22.13
C VAL A 11 -24.26 -13.36 21.93
N SER A 12 -23.97 -12.16 21.44
CA SER A 12 -24.94 -11.19 20.93
C SER A 12 -25.01 -11.27 19.41
N ARG A 13 -26.23 -11.32 18.86
CA ARG A 13 -26.47 -11.32 17.41
C ARG A 13 -27.23 -10.07 16.94
N GLY A 14 -27.68 -9.22 17.86
CA GLY A 14 -28.50 -8.05 17.59
C GLY A 14 -28.08 -6.84 18.39
N GLN A 15 -29.05 -6.07 18.87
CA GLN A 15 -28.84 -4.88 19.70
C GLN A 15 -28.90 -5.23 21.19
N ASP A 16 -28.15 -6.26 21.57
CA ASP A 16 -28.21 -6.79 22.94
C ASP A 16 -27.40 -5.92 23.91
N ARG A 17 -27.88 -5.84 25.16
CA ARG A 17 -27.13 -5.28 26.29
C ARG A 17 -26.64 -6.41 27.18
N ILE A 18 -25.33 -6.54 27.33
CA ILE A 18 -24.65 -7.61 28.06
C ILE A 18 -23.98 -7.03 29.31
N HIS A 19 -24.16 -7.71 30.44
CA HIS A 19 -23.38 -7.53 31.66
C HIS A 19 -22.87 -8.91 32.06
N ALA A 20 -21.60 -9.20 31.79
CA ALA A 20 -21.06 -10.55 31.94
C ALA A 20 -20.78 -10.89 33.40
N GLY A 21 -20.19 -9.98 34.17
CA GLY A 21 -20.09 -10.09 35.63
C GLY A 21 -18.64 -10.07 36.07
N ALA A 22 -18.23 -11.03 36.90
CA ALA A 22 -16.83 -11.16 37.28
C ALA A 22 -16.27 -12.47 36.69
N GLY A 23 -14.95 -12.54 36.56
CA GLY A 23 -14.24 -13.66 35.96
C GLY A 23 -13.88 -13.39 34.50
N ASP A 24 -13.01 -14.24 33.94
CA ASP A 24 -12.49 -14.06 32.59
C ASP A 24 -13.55 -14.42 31.54
N ASP A 25 -14.27 -13.42 31.03
CA ASP A 25 -15.41 -13.59 30.15
C ASP A 25 -15.04 -13.58 28.67
N THR A 26 -15.76 -14.37 27.87
CA THR A 26 -15.63 -14.38 26.40
C THR A 26 -16.94 -13.93 25.76
N ILE A 27 -16.92 -12.76 25.13
CA ILE A 27 -18.11 -12.07 24.64
C ILE A 27 -18.03 -11.89 23.12
N TYR A 28 -18.96 -12.49 22.38
CA TYR A 28 -19.09 -12.35 20.93
C TYR A 28 -20.15 -11.31 20.58
N LEU A 29 -19.73 -10.20 19.97
CA LEU A 29 -20.57 -9.10 19.53
C LEU A 29 -20.72 -9.16 18.01
N LEU A 30 -21.67 -9.98 17.56
CA LEU A 30 -21.88 -10.28 16.13
C LEU A 30 -22.89 -9.33 15.44
N GLY A 31 -23.62 -8.54 16.23
CA GLY A 31 -24.51 -7.48 15.76
C GLY A 31 -23.81 -6.11 15.73
N GLY A 32 -24.26 -5.21 14.85
CA GLY A 32 -23.66 -3.88 14.68
C GLY A 32 -23.97 -2.84 15.77
N TYR A 33 -24.81 -3.15 16.76
CA TYR A 33 -25.25 -2.18 17.79
C TYR A 33 -25.30 -2.77 19.20
N ALA A 34 -24.46 -3.77 19.48
CA ALA A 34 -24.41 -4.41 20.78
C ALA A 34 -23.70 -3.53 21.82
N THR A 35 -24.12 -3.63 23.07
CA THR A 35 -23.42 -3.04 24.22
C THR A 35 -23.01 -4.14 25.19
N ALA A 36 -21.76 -4.14 25.64
CA ALA A 36 -21.27 -5.11 26.61
C ALA A 36 -20.48 -4.45 27.74
N ALA A 37 -20.58 -5.05 28.92
CA ALA A 37 -19.67 -4.84 30.03
C ALA A 37 -19.20 -6.22 30.49
N GLY A 38 -17.89 -6.44 30.47
CA GLY A 38 -17.23 -7.66 30.92
C GLY A 38 -17.27 -7.70 32.43
N GLY A 39 -16.52 -6.78 33.05
CA GLY A 39 -16.58 -6.45 34.47
C GLY A 39 -15.19 -6.58 35.06
N THR A 40 -15.03 -7.32 36.15
CA THR A 40 -13.68 -7.59 36.69
C THR A 40 -13.16 -8.91 36.15
N GLY A 41 -12.03 -8.91 35.45
CA GLY A 41 -11.39 -10.11 34.92
C GLY A 41 -10.55 -9.82 33.68
N LYS A 42 -9.98 -10.86 33.08
CA LYS A 42 -9.32 -10.78 31.77
C LYS A 42 -10.31 -11.10 30.67
N ASP A 43 -11.07 -10.09 30.27
CA ASP A 43 -12.17 -10.26 29.33
C ASP A 43 -11.72 -10.23 27.87
N GLN A 44 -12.44 -11.00 27.05
CA GLN A 44 -12.21 -11.10 25.60
C GLN A 44 -13.47 -10.72 24.83
N TYR A 45 -13.30 -9.79 23.88
CA TYR A 45 -14.39 -9.29 23.05
C TYR A 45 -14.13 -9.62 21.58
N TYR A 46 -15.06 -10.31 20.93
CA TYR A 46 -15.00 -10.60 19.49
C TYR A 46 -15.98 -9.70 18.73
N ILE A 47 -15.45 -8.78 17.93
CA ILE A 47 -16.22 -7.77 17.19
C ILE A 47 -16.33 -8.20 15.73
N ALA A 48 -17.55 -8.40 15.25
CA ALA A 48 -17.78 -8.82 13.86
C ALA A 48 -17.55 -7.70 12.84
N HIS A 49 -17.35 -8.09 11.58
CA HIS A 49 -17.33 -7.18 10.44
C HIS A 49 -18.75 -6.73 10.04
N LYS A 50 -19.36 -5.83 10.83
CA LYS A 50 -20.70 -5.26 10.58
C LYS A 50 -20.70 -3.75 10.77
N SER A 51 -21.38 -3.04 9.87
CA SER A 51 -21.64 -1.60 10.01
C SER A 51 -22.44 -1.31 11.28
N GLY A 52 -22.18 -0.17 11.92
CA GLY A 52 -22.84 0.25 13.15
C GLY A 52 -21.86 0.60 14.27
N THR A 53 -22.38 0.76 15.48
CA THR A 53 -21.62 1.14 16.67
C THR A 53 -21.71 0.09 17.77
N VAL A 54 -20.61 -0.59 18.07
CA VAL A 54 -20.48 -1.47 19.23
C VAL A 54 -19.92 -0.69 20.40
N THR A 55 -20.46 -0.89 21.59
CA THR A 55 -20.01 -0.22 22.82
C THR A 55 -19.56 -1.25 23.85
N ILE A 56 -18.36 -1.06 24.39
CA ILE A 56 -17.80 -1.84 25.48
C ILE A 56 -17.60 -0.90 26.68
N LYS A 57 -17.83 -1.41 27.89
CA LYS A 57 -17.38 -0.79 29.13
C LYS A 57 -16.53 -1.79 29.88
N GLU A 58 -15.31 -1.39 30.18
CA GLU A 58 -14.32 -2.22 30.86
C GLU A 58 -13.85 -1.55 32.15
N GLU A 59 -13.48 -2.34 33.15
CA GLU A 59 -12.92 -1.83 34.40
C GLU A 59 -11.39 -1.77 34.31
N ALA A 60 -10.79 -0.86 35.08
CA ALA A 60 -9.34 -0.76 35.17
C ALA A 60 -8.75 -1.89 36.02
N GLY A 61 -7.53 -2.32 35.70
CA GLY A 61 -6.76 -3.27 36.52
C GLY A 61 -6.15 -4.40 35.70
N GLU A 62 -6.98 -5.35 35.29
CA GLU A 62 -6.56 -6.48 34.46
C GLU A 62 -6.63 -6.14 32.97
N GLU A 63 -5.93 -6.93 32.16
CA GLU A 63 -5.83 -6.68 30.73
C GLU A 63 -6.99 -7.33 29.97
N SER A 64 -7.69 -6.53 29.18
CA SER A 64 -8.72 -6.99 28.25
C SER A 64 -8.21 -7.09 26.82
N LEU A 65 -8.71 -8.09 26.09
CA LEU A 65 -8.35 -8.35 24.69
C LEU A 65 -9.55 -8.12 23.77
N ILE A 66 -9.41 -7.17 22.84
CA ILE A 66 -10.42 -6.83 21.83
C ILE A 66 -9.98 -7.43 20.50
N ILE A 67 -10.72 -8.42 20.01
CA ILE A 67 -10.46 -9.13 18.76
C ILE A 67 -11.46 -8.63 17.71
N MET A 68 -10.95 -7.94 16.70
CA MET A 68 -11.75 -7.33 15.66
C MET A 68 -11.61 -8.13 14.37
N ASP A 69 -12.74 -8.51 13.77
CA ASP A 69 -12.83 -9.03 12.40
C ASP A 69 -12.63 -7.90 11.36
N TRP A 70 -11.72 -6.98 11.66
CA TRP A 70 -11.46 -5.76 10.91
C TRP A 70 -10.00 -5.82 10.44
N PRO A 71 -9.71 -5.72 9.13
CA PRO A 71 -8.34 -5.55 8.65
C PRO A 71 -7.71 -4.27 9.22
N PHE A 72 -6.41 -4.27 9.51
CA PHE A 72 -5.70 -3.10 10.03
C PHE A 72 -5.89 -1.86 9.13
N GLU A 73 -5.72 -2.02 7.82
CA GLU A 73 -5.90 -0.94 6.83
C GLU A 73 -7.30 -0.30 6.90
N SER A 74 -8.32 -1.07 7.28
CA SER A 74 -9.68 -0.54 7.34
C SER A 74 -9.91 0.36 8.54
N ILE A 75 -9.04 0.35 9.56
CA ILE A 75 -9.15 1.20 10.74
C ILE A 75 -8.59 2.57 10.40
N GLN A 76 -9.41 3.61 10.53
CA GLN A 76 -9.10 4.94 10.00
C GLN A 76 -8.69 5.92 11.09
N LYS A 77 -9.25 5.77 12.29
CA LYS A 77 -9.04 6.74 13.36
C LYS A 77 -9.17 6.08 14.72
N TRP A 78 -8.33 6.54 15.63
CA TRP A 78 -8.42 6.32 17.07
C TRP A 78 -8.47 7.68 17.73
N SER A 79 -9.50 7.93 18.51
CA SER A 79 -9.61 9.18 19.25
C SER A 79 -10.32 9.01 20.57
N VAL A 80 -9.97 9.84 21.55
CA VAL A 80 -10.79 10.03 22.75
C VAL A 80 -11.83 11.09 22.45
N GLU A 81 -13.10 10.72 22.58
CA GLU A 81 -14.26 11.61 22.50
C GLU A 81 -14.92 11.61 23.88
N ASP A 82 -14.99 12.80 24.51
CA ASP A 82 -15.28 12.97 25.94
C ASP A 82 -14.34 12.13 26.83
N THR A 83 -14.84 11.00 27.33
CA THR A 83 -14.09 10.05 28.18
C THR A 83 -13.85 8.69 27.53
N SER A 84 -14.33 8.51 26.30
CA SER A 84 -14.37 7.21 25.65
C SER A 84 -13.36 7.12 24.52
N LEU A 85 -12.70 5.97 24.39
CA LEU A 85 -11.96 5.67 23.16
C LEU A 85 -12.95 5.32 22.06
N VAL A 86 -12.86 6.00 20.94
CA VAL A 86 -13.63 5.76 19.71
C VAL A 86 -12.67 5.31 18.62
N VAL A 87 -12.91 4.10 18.12
CA VAL A 87 -12.20 3.50 17.00
C VAL A 87 -13.14 3.46 15.81
N SER A 88 -12.78 4.12 14.71
CA SER A 88 -13.59 4.11 13.49
C SER A 88 -12.91 3.34 12.36
N SER A 89 -13.72 2.69 11.54
CA SER A 89 -13.25 1.84 10.46
C SER A 89 -14.19 1.88 9.24
N LEU A 90 -13.63 1.86 8.04
CA LEU A 90 -14.39 1.88 6.77
C LEU A 90 -15.33 0.69 6.65
N CYS A 91 -16.43 0.79 5.90
CA CYS A 91 -17.28 -0.35 5.58
C CYS A 91 -17.65 -0.34 4.10
N GLY A 92 -17.85 -1.52 3.50
CA GLY A 92 -18.02 -1.66 2.05
C GLY A 92 -16.67 -1.88 1.33
N LYS A 93 -16.70 -1.99 0.00
CA LYS A 93 -15.50 -2.26 -0.82
C LYS A 93 -14.59 -1.05 -0.95
N ASP A 94 -15.20 0.12 -0.99
CA ASP A 94 -14.59 1.43 -1.24
C ASP A 94 -14.91 2.43 -0.12
N GLY A 95 -15.37 1.92 1.04
CA GLY A 95 -15.76 2.74 2.18
C GLY A 95 -17.13 3.43 1.99
N GLU A 96 -17.95 2.90 1.09
CA GLU A 96 -19.22 3.48 0.66
C GLU A 96 -20.37 3.25 1.65
N TRP A 97 -20.20 2.35 2.61
CA TRP A 97 -21.19 2.08 3.65
C TRP A 97 -20.90 2.88 4.92
N PRO A 98 -21.92 3.14 5.78
CA PRO A 98 -21.71 3.79 7.06
C PRO A 98 -20.57 3.14 7.85
N GLU A 99 -19.73 3.99 8.43
CA GLU A 99 -18.55 3.56 9.18
C GLU A 99 -18.89 2.59 10.33
N ARG A 100 -17.93 1.74 10.65
CA ARG A 100 -17.94 0.89 11.84
C ARG A 100 -17.33 1.67 12.98
N LYS A 101 -17.98 1.67 14.14
CA LYS A 101 -17.45 2.26 15.36
C LYS A 101 -17.37 1.24 16.48
N LEU A 102 -16.26 1.26 17.19
CA LEU A 102 -16.11 0.62 18.47
C LEU A 102 -15.85 1.72 19.50
N ILE A 103 -16.69 1.78 20.53
CA ILE A 103 -16.58 2.73 21.62
C ILE A 103 -16.21 1.97 22.88
N ILE A 104 -15.04 2.22 23.45
CA ILE A 104 -14.69 1.78 24.80
C ILE A 104 -14.99 2.95 25.75
N LYS A 105 -15.96 2.74 26.65
CA LYS A 105 -16.44 3.78 27.55
C LYS A 105 -15.52 3.97 28.74
N ASP A 106 -15.51 5.21 29.21
CA ASP A 106 -14.89 5.59 30.48
C ASP A 106 -13.40 5.21 30.55
N VAL A 107 -12.66 5.32 29.45
CA VAL A 107 -11.20 5.14 29.43
C VAL A 107 -10.51 6.26 30.22
N TYR A 108 -11.11 7.45 30.19
CA TYR A 108 -10.73 8.60 31.00
C TYR A 108 -11.80 8.94 32.04
N LYS A 109 -11.40 9.68 33.07
CA LYS A 109 -12.30 10.27 34.06
C LYS A 109 -12.19 11.79 34.02
N SER A 110 -13.32 12.47 33.90
CA SER A 110 -13.37 13.93 33.96
C SER A 110 -13.15 14.44 35.39
N VAL A 111 -12.16 15.31 35.57
CA VAL A 111 -11.84 16.00 36.84
C VAL A 111 -11.63 17.48 36.53
N GLY A 112 -12.64 18.31 36.84
CA GLY A 112 -12.65 19.72 36.43
C GLY A 112 -12.68 19.83 34.89
N ASN A 113 -11.71 20.57 34.33
CA ASN A 113 -11.55 20.75 32.87
C ASN A 113 -10.56 19.76 32.24
N LYS A 114 -10.15 18.72 32.99
CA LYS A 114 -9.16 17.73 32.57
C LYS A 114 -9.79 16.35 32.51
N HIS A 115 -9.25 15.50 31.64
CA HIS A 115 -9.55 14.08 31.59
C HIS A 115 -8.30 13.31 32.02
N LEU A 116 -8.42 12.50 33.08
CA LEU A 116 -7.34 11.68 33.61
C LEU A 116 -7.51 10.24 33.15
N PHE A 117 -6.45 9.64 32.61
CA PHE A 117 -6.46 8.27 32.15
C PHE A 117 -6.71 7.31 33.32
N GLN A 118 -7.56 6.30 33.13
CA GLN A 118 -7.93 5.35 34.18
C GLN A 118 -7.04 4.10 34.22
N GLU A 119 -5.84 4.14 33.64
CA GLU A 119 -4.88 3.01 33.62
C GLU A 119 -5.46 1.70 33.06
N GLN A 120 -6.43 1.80 32.16
CA GLN A 120 -7.03 0.62 31.53
C GLN A 120 -6.03 -0.06 30.60
N LYS A 121 -5.83 -1.37 30.77
CA LYS A 121 -4.92 -2.17 29.94
C LYS A 121 -5.71 -2.88 28.85
N MET A 122 -5.48 -2.49 27.61
CA MET A 122 -6.22 -3.03 26.46
C MET A 122 -5.26 -3.40 25.34
N ARG A 123 -5.50 -4.57 24.74
CA ARG A 123 -4.87 -4.99 23.49
C ARG A 123 -5.92 -5.21 22.41
N PHE A 124 -5.60 -4.82 21.19
CA PHE A 124 -6.45 -5.00 20.04
C PHE A 124 -5.79 -5.96 19.03
N LEU A 125 -6.54 -6.95 18.56
CA LEU A 125 -6.11 -7.90 17.53
C LEU A 125 -6.94 -7.69 16.27
N THR A 126 -6.30 -7.41 15.15
CA THR A 126 -6.97 -7.24 13.84
C THR A 126 -7.10 -8.57 13.09
N LEU A 127 -7.94 -8.60 12.06
CA LEU A 127 -8.16 -9.78 11.22
C LEU A 127 -6.86 -10.30 10.56
N ASP A 128 -6.00 -9.38 10.14
CA ASP A 128 -4.70 -9.65 9.54
C ASP A 128 -3.57 -9.86 10.58
N GLY A 129 -3.92 -9.95 11.86
CA GLY A 129 -3.02 -10.39 12.93
C GLY A 129 -2.13 -9.31 13.54
N PHE A 130 -2.43 -8.02 13.31
CA PHE A 130 -1.74 -6.96 14.04
C PHE A 130 -2.18 -6.97 15.50
N GLN A 131 -1.22 -6.87 16.41
CA GLN A 131 -1.48 -6.58 17.82
C GLN A 131 -1.16 -5.12 18.10
N LEU A 132 -2.16 -4.39 18.59
CA LEU A 132 -2.11 -2.95 18.77
C LEU A 132 -2.39 -2.60 20.23
N ALA A 133 -1.74 -1.55 20.72
CA ALA A 133 -2.06 -0.92 21.98
C ALA A 133 -2.17 0.60 21.77
N PRO A 134 -3.24 1.24 22.25
CA PRO A 134 -3.30 2.70 22.24
C PRO A 134 -2.27 3.30 23.20
N ASP A 135 -1.57 4.33 22.74
CA ASP A 135 -0.67 5.13 23.57
C ASP A 135 -1.49 6.28 24.21
N PHE A 136 -1.95 6.04 25.44
CA PHE A 136 -2.81 6.98 26.15
C PHE A 136 -1.98 8.00 26.93
N PRO A 137 -2.15 9.31 26.67
CA PRO A 137 -1.60 10.34 27.54
C PRO A 137 -2.26 10.28 28.93
N ASP A 138 -1.48 10.48 29.99
CA ASP A 138 -1.99 10.48 31.38
C ASP A 138 -3.09 11.53 31.61
N GLU A 139 -2.98 12.68 30.91
CA GLU A 139 -3.91 13.80 31.01
C GLU A 139 -4.24 14.36 29.63
N LEU A 140 -5.54 14.64 29.40
CA LEU A 140 -6.03 15.41 28.27
C LEU A 140 -6.70 16.70 28.75
N ASN A 141 -6.55 17.77 27.97
CA ASN A 141 -7.06 19.10 28.28
C ASN A 141 -8.23 19.50 27.37
N GLY A 142 -9.32 19.95 27.98
CA GLY A 142 -10.52 20.41 27.25
C GLY A 142 -11.41 19.27 26.77
N ALA A 143 -12.58 19.63 26.22
CA ALA A 143 -13.61 18.69 25.76
C ALA A 143 -13.48 18.36 24.25
N ASN A 144 -12.32 18.62 23.65
CA ASN A 144 -12.12 18.38 22.23
C ASN A 144 -11.80 16.91 21.97
N ASN A 145 -12.06 16.42 20.76
CA ASN A 145 -11.66 15.06 20.40
C ASN A 145 -10.13 15.01 20.26
N HIS A 146 -9.48 14.11 20.99
CA HIS A 146 -8.03 13.93 20.96
C HIS A 146 -7.67 12.72 20.11
N SER A 147 -6.78 12.88 19.12
CA SER A 147 -6.24 11.73 18.38
C SER A 147 -5.35 10.90 19.29
N ILE A 148 -5.43 9.58 19.18
CA ILE A 148 -4.60 8.65 19.95
C ILE A 148 -3.63 7.95 18.99
N GLU A 149 -2.35 7.97 19.36
CA GLU A 149 -1.33 7.20 18.65
C GLU A 149 -1.46 5.71 19.01
N ILE A 150 -1.15 4.85 18.04
CA ILE A 150 -1.28 3.40 18.22
C ILE A 150 0.09 2.75 18.07
N LEU A 151 0.48 2.00 19.09
CA LEU A 151 1.68 1.19 19.09
C LEU A 151 1.39 -0.15 18.42
N ILE A 152 2.17 -0.48 17.38
CA ILE A 152 2.15 -1.80 16.76
C ILE A 152 3.08 -2.71 17.56
N LEU A 153 2.50 -3.54 18.45
CA LEU A 153 3.24 -4.50 19.27
C LEU A 153 3.70 -5.70 18.46
N VAL A 154 2.82 -6.19 17.58
CA VAL A 154 3.11 -7.28 16.64
C VAL A 154 2.59 -6.89 15.27
N LYS A 155 3.46 -6.96 14.27
CA LYS A 155 3.10 -6.71 12.88
C LYS A 155 2.29 -7.89 12.34
N GLY A 156 1.15 -7.59 11.72
CA GLY A 156 0.32 -8.59 11.07
C GLY A 156 0.88 -9.08 9.73
N LYS A 157 0.15 -10.01 9.11
CA LYS A 157 0.49 -10.56 7.80
C LYS A 157 0.00 -9.61 6.70
N ARG A 158 0.93 -9.09 5.90
CA ARG A 158 0.61 -8.32 4.70
C ARG A 158 1.10 -9.04 3.44
N PRO A 159 0.39 -8.90 2.30
CA PRO A 159 0.89 -9.42 1.05
C PRO A 159 2.15 -8.63 0.62
N ALA A 160 3.16 -9.36 0.16
CA ALA A 160 4.36 -8.74 -0.41
C ALA A 160 4.02 -8.28 -1.85
N PRO A 161 4.08 -6.97 -2.15
CA PRO A 161 3.77 -6.48 -3.48
C PRO A 161 4.86 -6.91 -4.47
N MET A 162 4.46 -7.26 -5.69
CA MET A 162 5.39 -7.46 -6.79
C MET A 162 5.99 -6.12 -7.20
N ILE A 163 7.32 -6.03 -7.23
CA ILE A 163 8.05 -4.82 -7.60
C ILE A 163 8.11 -4.73 -9.12
N ILE A 164 7.55 -3.66 -9.69
CA ILE A 164 7.59 -3.40 -11.13
C ILE A 164 8.76 -2.48 -11.44
N THR A 165 9.86 -3.10 -11.86
CA THR A 165 11.07 -2.42 -12.31
C THR A 165 11.18 -2.39 -13.83
N SER A 166 10.67 -3.39 -14.53
CA SER A 166 10.71 -3.47 -16.00
C SER A 166 9.94 -2.34 -16.69
N PRO A 167 10.37 -1.88 -17.88
CA PRO A 167 9.67 -0.83 -18.63
C PRO A 167 8.26 -1.25 -19.05
N GLU A 168 8.08 -2.53 -19.34
CA GLU A 168 6.80 -3.14 -19.68
C GLU A 168 6.54 -4.33 -18.77
N HIS A 169 5.30 -4.47 -18.32
CA HIS A 169 4.86 -5.59 -17.49
C HIS A 169 3.48 -6.08 -17.93
N GLU A 170 3.37 -7.39 -18.13
CA GLU A 170 2.11 -8.05 -18.46
C GLU A 170 1.33 -8.41 -17.19
N MET A 171 0.12 -7.86 -17.09
CA MET A 171 -0.80 -8.08 -15.98
C MET A 171 -1.59 -9.38 -16.21
N THR A 172 -1.00 -10.52 -15.87
CA THR A 172 -1.64 -11.86 -15.94
C THR A 172 -2.53 -12.16 -14.72
N SER A 173 -3.51 -13.06 -14.82
CA SER A 173 -4.37 -13.54 -13.72
C SER A 173 -3.62 -14.37 -12.66
N GLY A 174 -2.29 -14.25 -12.60
CA GLY A 174 -1.43 -14.91 -11.64
C GLY A 174 -1.75 -14.54 -10.19
N ARG A 175 -1.01 -15.16 -9.27
CA ARG A 175 -1.27 -15.07 -7.82
C ARG A 175 -1.07 -13.69 -7.20
N SER A 176 -0.40 -12.76 -7.89
CA SER A 176 -0.09 -11.45 -7.33
C SER A 176 -1.24 -10.48 -7.50
N SER A 177 -1.86 -10.08 -6.39
CA SER A 177 -2.90 -9.04 -6.33
C SER A 177 -2.35 -7.65 -6.02
N HIS A 178 -1.09 -7.53 -5.60
CA HIS A 178 -0.46 -6.25 -5.25
C HIS A 178 0.82 -6.03 -6.05
N PHE A 179 0.97 -4.82 -6.56
CA PHE A 179 2.11 -4.36 -7.36
C PHE A 179 2.63 -3.06 -6.78
N PHE A 180 3.94 -2.82 -6.87
CA PHE A 180 4.58 -1.60 -6.39
C PHE A 180 5.42 -0.97 -7.49
N ILE A 181 5.28 0.34 -7.68
CA ILE A 181 6.06 1.14 -8.62
C ILE A 181 6.81 2.21 -7.81
N ASP A 182 8.14 2.09 -7.77
CA ASP A 182 9.01 3.06 -7.10
C ASP A 182 8.97 4.41 -7.82
N ARG A 183 9.10 5.49 -7.06
CA ARG A 183 9.03 6.86 -7.56
C ARG A 183 10.10 7.22 -8.57
N ASP A 184 11.27 6.61 -8.48
CA ASP A 184 12.41 6.90 -9.34
C ASP A 184 12.32 6.20 -10.71
N ILE A 185 11.27 5.40 -10.93
CA ILE A 185 10.98 4.76 -12.22
C ILE A 185 10.13 5.68 -13.10
N ASN A 186 10.74 6.49 -13.96
CA ASN A 186 10.05 7.56 -14.70
C ASN A 186 8.94 7.09 -15.66
N GLN A 187 9.01 5.86 -16.18
CA GLN A 187 7.98 5.35 -17.08
C GLN A 187 7.74 3.86 -16.87
N THR A 188 6.47 3.48 -16.84
CA THR A 188 6.03 2.07 -16.72
C THR A 188 4.80 1.83 -17.59
N LEU A 189 4.86 0.78 -18.40
CA LEU A 189 3.74 0.28 -19.20
C LEU A 189 3.20 -1.02 -18.59
N LEU A 190 1.91 -1.04 -18.27
CA LEU A 190 1.19 -2.22 -17.78
C LEU A 190 0.20 -2.69 -18.85
N LYS A 191 0.39 -3.89 -19.38
CA LYS A 191 -0.47 -4.49 -20.41
C LYS A 191 -1.42 -5.50 -19.80
N PHE A 192 -2.73 -5.28 -19.93
CA PHE A 192 -3.75 -6.22 -19.46
C PHE A 192 -4.08 -7.23 -20.56
N ILE A 193 -3.56 -8.45 -20.42
CA ILE A 193 -3.68 -9.50 -21.44
C ILE A 193 -4.85 -10.46 -21.21
N GLU A 194 -5.36 -10.52 -19.99
CA GLU A 194 -6.44 -11.43 -19.60
C GLU A 194 -7.62 -10.64 -19.02
N ASN A 195 -8.81 -11.24 -19.11
CA ASN A 195 -10.03 -10.68 -18.55
C ASN A 195 -10.42 -11.41 -17.27
N ASP A 196 -10.16 -10.77 -16.13
CA ASP A 196 -10.52 -11.27 -14.80
C ASP A 196 -11.03 -10.12 -13.92
N GLN A 197 -12.34 -9.92 -13.95
CA GLN A 197 -12.98 -8.90 -13.12
C GLN A 197 -13.19 -9.33 -11.66
N ASN A 198 -13.05 -10.63 -11.35
CA ASN A 198 -13.30 -11.14 -10.01
C ASN A 198 -12.08 -11.01 -9.11
N ASN A 199 -10.88 -11.03 -9.70
CA ASN A 199 -9.65 -10.78 -9.00
C ASN A 199 -9.35 -9.28 -8.94
N LEU A 200 -9.28 -8.70 -7.75
CA LEU A 200 -8.91 -7.30 -7.57
C LEU A 200 -7.40 -7.17 -7.51
N LYS A 201 -6.83 -6.33 -8.38
CA LYS A 201 -5.43 -5.92 -8.31
C LYS A 201 -5.31 -4.52 -7.73
N THR A 202 -4.24 -4.27 -6.99
CA THR A 202 -3.90 -2.95 -6.44
C THR A 202 -2.49 -2.58 -6.88
N ILE A 203 -2.35 -1.41 -7.51
CA ILE A 203 -1.05 -0.83 -7.84
C ILE A 203 -0.74 0.25 -6.80
N HIS A 204 0.31 0.01 -6.03
CA HIS A 204 0.90 0.93 -5.08
C HIS A 204 1.91 1.81 -5.81
N ILE A 205 1.69 3.12 -5.80
CA ILE A 205 2.50 4.10 -6.51
C ILE A 205 3.17 4.99 -5.46
N ASP A 206 4.51 5.02 -5.46
CA ASP A 206 5.31 5.85 -4.53
C ASP A 206 5.30 7.34 -4.93
N CYS A 207 4.13 7.88 -5.23
CA CYS A 207 3.87 9.29 -5.49
C CYS A 207 2.68 9.72 -4.63
N ASP A 208 2.69 10.95 -4.13
CA ASP A 208 1.50 11.52 -3.49
C ASP A 208 0.44 11.82 -4.55
N SER A 209 -0.83 11.84 -4.15
CA SER A 209 -1.93 12.09 -5.09
C SER A 209 -1.87 13.49 -5.71
N GLU A 210 -1.33 14.48 -5.01
CA GLU A 210 -1.08 15.83 -5.55
C GLU A 210 0.02 15.86 -6.63
N GLU A 211 0.83 14.80 -6.73
CA GLU A 211 1.80 14.67 -7.82
C GLU A 211 1.14 14.25 -9.14
N LEU A 212 -0.09 13.71 -9.13
CA LEU A 212 -0.87 13.35 -10.31
C LEU A 212 -1.44 14.62 -10.96
N THR A 213 -0.78 15.09 -12.02
CA THR A 213 -1.10 16.38 -12.66
C THR A 213 -2.11 16.24 -13.80
N HIS A 214 -2.09 15.11 -14.50
CA HIS A 214 -2.95 14.91 -15.66
C HIS A 214 -3.25 13.42 -15.89
N THR A 215 -4.43 13.13 -16.44
CA THR A 215 -4.78 11.79 -16.89
C THR A 215 -5.41 11.86 -18.28
N GLN A 216 -5.05 10.92 -19.14
CA GLN A 216 -5.52 10.89 -20.51
C GLN A 216 -5.91 9.48 -20.89
N ALA A 217 -7.15 9.27 -21.32
CA ALA A 217 -7.56 8.02 -21.92
C ALA A 217 -7.58 8.14 -23.45
N THR A 218 -7.24 7.04 -24.12
CA THR A 218 -7.31 6.93 -25.57
C THR A 218 -8.07 5.68 -25.98
N TYR A 219 -8.73 5.72 -27.12
CA TYR A 219 -9.41 4.56 -27.71
C TYR A 219 -9.62 4.77 -29.21
N THR A 220 -9.92 3.70 -29.92
CA THR A 220 -10.33 3.72 -31.32
C THR A 220 -11.81 3.37 -31.40
N VAL A 221 -12.58 4.11 -32.21
CA VAL A 221 -13.97 3.78 -32.53
C VAL A 221 -14.17 3.59 -34.02
N GLN A 222 -14.85 2.52 -34.38
CA GLN A 222 -15.30 2.22 -35.74
C GLN A 222 -16.83 2.25 -35.79
N VAL A 223 -17.37 2.83 -36.87
CA VAL A 223 -18.81 2.98 -37.06
C VAL A 223 -19.23 2.23 -38.32
N ASN A 224 -20.27 1.40 -38.20
CA ASN A 224 -20.87 0.70 -39.33
C ASN A 224 -22.37 0.98 -39.37
N THR A 225 -22.85 1.66 -40.41
CA THR A 225 -24.27 2.00 -40.55
C THR A 225 -25.03 0.88 -41.26
N ARG A 226 -26.08 0.35 -40.64
CA ARG A 226 -26.95 -0.70 -41.21
C ARG A 226 -28.40 -0.47 -40.80
N ASN A 227 -29.32 -0.56 -41.76
CA ASN A 227 -30.78 -0.41 -41.52
C ASN A 227 -31.12 0.83 -40.67
N SER A 228 -30.52 1.98 -41.02
CA SER A 228 -30.68 3.27 -40.32
C SER A 228 -30.16 3.32 -38.87
N ASN A 229 -29.42 2.30 -38.43
CA ASN A 229 -28.72 2.29 -37.14
C ASN A 229 -27.21 2.40 -37.34
N ASP A 230 -26.55 3.11 -36.44
CA ASP A 230 -25.09 3.22 -36.41
C ASP A 230 -24.52 2.29 -35.34
N TYR A 231 -23.71 1.32 -35.76
CA TYR A 231 -23.10 0.34 -34.87
C TYR A 231 -21.67 0.77 -34.51
N LEU A 232 -21.44 1.06 -33.24
CA LEU A 232 -20.15 1.52 -32.73
C LEU A 232 -19.37 0.37 -32.10
N ALA A 233 -18.17 0.10 -32.64
CA ALA A 233 -17.22 -0.86 -32.10
C ALA A 233 -15.99 -0.12 -31.55
N TYR A 234 -15.60 -0.47 -30.33
CA TYR A 234 -14.52 0.18 -29.60
C TYR A 234 -13.33 -0.76 -29.38
N SER A 235 -12.12 -0.25 -29.53
CA SER A 235 -10.85 -0.99 -29.33
C SER A 235 -9.74 -0.11 -28.76
N ASP A 236 -8.61 -0.73 -28.42
CA ASP A 236 -7.34 -0.06 -28.10
C ASP A 236 -7.42 0.95 -26.96
N PHE A 237 -8.19 0.60 -25.92
CA PHE A 237 -8.32 1.45 -24.75
C PHE A 237 -7.02 1.49 -23.94
N SER A 238 -6.49 2.70 -23.76
CA SER A 238 -5.38 2.98 -22.86
C SER A 238 -5.71 4.10 -21.89
N LEU A 239 -5.12 4.07 -20.69
CA LEU A 239 -5.16 5.16 -19.73
C LEU A 239 -3.73 5.53 -19.34
N GLN A 240 -3.39 6.80 -19.47
CA GLN A 240 -2.09 7.36 -19.06
C GLN A 240 -2.28 8.21 -17.82
N LEU A 241 -1.46 7.96 -16.81
CA LEU A 241 -1.38 8.71 -15.56
C LEU A 241 -0.08 9.50 -15.57
N PHE A 242 -0.18 10.82 -15.61
CA PHE A 242 0.97 11.73 -15.60
C PHE A 242 1.17 12.30 -14.21
N PHE A 243 2.30 11.97 -13.63
CA PHE A 243 2.82 12.59 -12.42
C PHE A 243 3.93 13.58 -12.80
N LYS A 244 4.33 14.45 -11.87
CA LYS A 244 5.39 15.47 -12.08
C LYS A 244 6.61 14.95 -12.87
N ASN A 245 7.18 13.82 -12.45
CA ASN A 245 8.38 13.22 -13.06
C ASN A 245 8.16 11.75 -13.53
N LYS A 246 6.90 11.28 -13.59
CA LYS A 246 6.60 9.87 -13.87
C LYS A 246 5.37 9.73 -14.77
N THR A 247 5.38 8.77 -15.68
CA THR A 247 4.21 8.37 -16.45
C THR A 247 3.92 6.88 -16.27
N ILE A 248 2.67 6.53 -15.95
CA ILE A 248 2.21 5.14 -15.92
C ILE A 248 1.17 4.97 -17.02
N ILE A 249 1.37 3.98 -17.88
CA ILE A 249 0.50 3.66 -19.00
C ILE A 249 -0.19 2.33 -18.73
N LEU A 250 -1.51 2.30 -18.80
CA LEU A 250 -2.35 1.12 -18.68
C LEU A 250 -2.91 0.80 -20.06
N GLU A 251 -2.41 -0.25 -20.71
CA GLU A 251 -2.85 -0.67 -22.05
C GLU A 251 -3.80 -1.86 -22.02
N ASN A 252 -4.72 -1.92 -22.98
CA ASN A 252 -5.77 -2.93 -23.06
C ASN A 252 -6.62 -2.95 -21.79
N LEU A 253 -6.92 -1.78 -21.23
CA LEU A 253 -7.60 -1.66 -19.94
C LEU A 253 -9.09 -2.04 -20.00
N VAL A 254 -9.73 -1.86 -21.17
CA VAL A 254 -11.18 -1.99 -21.35
C VAL A 254 -11.48 -2.95 -22.49
N THR A 255 -12.53 -3.74 -22.32
CA THR A 255 -13.12 -4.59 -23.35
C THR A 255 -14.63 -4.42 -23.43
N THR A 256 -15.24 -5.04 -24.44
CA THR A 256 -16.70 -5.10 -24.55
C THR A 256 -17.28 -6.16 -23.60
N SER A 257 -18.40 -5.85 -22.97
CA SER A 257 -19.05 -6.68 -21.96
C SER A 257 -19.98 -7.74 -22.55
N SER A 258 -20.32 -7.62 -23.84
CA SER A 258 -21.27 -8.48 -24.55
C SER A 258 -20.93 -8.56 -26.02
N ASP A 259 -21.24 -9.69 -26.64
CA ASP A 259 -21.19 -9.85 -28.09
C ASP A 259 -22.35 -9.16 -28.80
N SER A 260 -23.42 -8.85 -28.08
CA SER A 260 -24.63 -8.21 -28.60
C SER A 260 -24.60 -6.70 -28.42
N TYR A 261 -25.08 -5.99 -29.44
CA TYR A 261 -25.31 -4.56 -29.38
C TYR A 261 -26.61 -4.25 -28.64
N THR A 262 -26.60 -3.17 -27.87
CA THR A 262 -27.79 -2.58 -27.26
C THR A 262 -28.02 -1.19 -27.83
N ASN A 263 -29.29 -0.88 -28.09
CA ASN A 263 -29.69 0.45 -28.51
C ASN A 263 -29.49 1.44 -27.36
N ILE A 264 -28.86 2.58 -27.66
CA ILE A 264 -28.87 3.72 -26.76
C ILE A 264 -30.24 4.38 -26.87
N ARG A 265 -30.94 4.41 -25.73
CA ARG A 265 -32.33 4.85 -25.62
C ARG A 265 -32.56 6.16 -26.38
N ASP A 266 -33.64 6.19 -27.17
CA ASP A 266 -34.08 7.34 -27.95
C ASP A 266 -33.07 7.81 -29.03
N THR A 267 -32.17 6.92 -29.49
CA THR A 267 -31.22 7.18 -30.59
C THR A 267 -31.15 6.01 -31.58
N SER A 268 -30.52 6.21 -32.75
CA SER A 268 -30.18 5.16 -33.72
C SER A 268 -28.88 4.41 -33.40
N TYR A 269 -28.24 4.73 -32.25
CA TYR A 269 -26.92 4.22 -31.92
C TYR A 269 -27.01 2.85 -31.26
N MET A 270 -26.20 1.94 -31.77
CA MET A 270 -26.06 0.57 -31.29
C MET A 270 -24.65 0.41 -30.73
N VAL A 271 -24.54 0.11 -29.44
CA VAL A 271 -23.24 0.00 -28.75
C VAL A 271 -23.11 -1.31 -28.00
N LYS A 272 -21.88 -1.77 -27.81
CA LYS A 272 -21.59 -2.81 -26.83
C LYS A 272 -21.24 -2.16 -25.50
N GLY A 273 -21.75 -2.71 -24.40
CA GLY A 273 -21.36 -2.26 -23.06
C GLY A 273 -19.85 -2.38 -22.87
N LEU A 274 -19.26 -1.48 -22.07
CA LEU A 274 -17.84 -1.47 -21.77
C LEU A 274 -17.58 -1.95 -20.36
N ARG A 275 -16.49 -2.69 -20.18
CA ARG A 275 -16.04 -3.16 -18.87
C ARG A 275 -14.52 -3.21 -18.81
N LEU A 276 -13.95 -3.06 -17.62
CA LEU A 276 -12.51 -3.21 -17.43
C LEU A 276 -12.08 -4.67 -17.66
N ASN A 277 -10.90 -4.92 -18.22
CA ASN A 277 -10.32 -6.26 -18.27
C ASN A 277 -9.92 -6.77 -16.88
N GLN A 278 -9.64 -5.87 -15.94
CA GLN A 278 -9.28 -6.21 -14.57
C GLN A 278 -9.92 -5.22 -13.60
N ALA A 279 -10.44 -5.70 -12.47
CA ALA A 279 -10.76 -4.81 -11.35
C ALA A 279 -9.46 -4.27 -10.75
N LEU A 280 -9.30 -2.93 -10.73
CA LEU A 280 -8.04 -2.29 -10.38
C LEU A 280 -8.24 -1.14 -9.39
N ASN A 281 -7.42 -1.13 -8.36
CA ASN A 281 -7.24 -0.01 -7.46
C ASN A 281 -5.84 0.61 -7.67
N LEU A 282 -5.75 1.93 -7.54
CA LEU A 282 -4.51 2.67 -7.43
C LEU A 282 -4.41 3.18 -5.99
N THR A 283 -3.27 2.99 -5.33
CA THR A 283 -3.02 3.53 -4.00
C THR A 283 -1.75 4.38 -4.04
N MET A 284 -1.92 5.64 -3.69
CA MET A 284 -0.85 6.65 -3.65
C MET A 284 -0.13 6.62 -2.29
N ARG A 285 1.04 7.25 -2.21
CA ARG A 285 1.87 7.26 -0.99
C ARG A 285 1.20 7.97 0.19
N ASP A 286 0.48 9.05 -0.08
CA ASP A 286 -0.27 9.83 0.91
C ASP A 286 -1.56 9.13 1.41
N GLY A 287 -1.80 7.90 0.92
CA GLY A 287 -2.93 7.06 1.30
C GLY A 287 -4.22 7.33 0.52
N VAL A 288 -4.21 8.28 -0.42
CA VAL A 288 -5.34 8.43 -1.35
C VAL A 288 -5.39 7.23 -2.29
N SER A 289 -6.59 6.66 -2.46
CA SER A 289 -6.79 5.53 -3.36
C SER A 289 -7.93 5.79 -4.35
N PHE A 290 -7.76 5.28 -5.57
CA PHE A 290 -8.75 5.36 -6.65
C PHE A 290 -9.16 3.96 -7.10
N ARG A 291 -10.46 3.75 -7.24
CA ARG A 291 -11.06 2.62 -7.96
C ARG A 291 -11.17 3.00 -9.43
N LEU A 292 -10.65 2.16 -10.31
CA LEU A 292 -10.85 2.40 -11.75
C LEU A 292 -12.26 2.00 -12.19
N LYS A 293 -12.80 2.79 -13.13
CA LYS A 293 -14.07 2.55 -13.80
C LYS A 293 -13.92 2.60 -15.32
N PRO A 294 -14.83 1.93 -16.08
CA PRO A 294 -14.90 2.10 -17.52
C PRO A 294 -15.10 3.58 -17.90
N PRO A 295 -14.60 4.03 -19.06
CA PRO A 295 -14.75 5.40 -19.51
C PRO A 295 -16.21 5.73 -19.84
N SER A 296 -16.58 6.99 -19.66
CA SER A 296 -17.84 7.55 -20.16
C SER A 296 -17.60 8.14 -21.55
N LEU A 297 -18.27 7.61 -22.57
CA LEU A 297 -18.05 7.98 -23.98
C LEU A 297 -19.19 8.83 -24.54
N SER A 298 -18.87 9.70 -25.50
CA SER A 298 -19.84 10.48 -26.27
C SER A 298 -20.18 9.77 -27.57
N TYR A 299 -21.26 8.98 -27.56
CA TYR A 299 -21.71 8.23 -28.75
C TYR A 299 -21.98 9.15 -29.94
N PHE A 300 -22.52 10.35 -29.69
CA PHE A 300 -22.79 11.34 -30.72
C PHE A 300 -21.50 11.82 -31.41
N ASP A 301 -20.47 12.17 -30.64
CA ASP A 301 -19.19 12.61 -31.20
C ASP A 301 -18.43 11.48 -31.89
N ASP A 302 -18.63 10.25 -31.42
CA ASP A 302 -18.03 9.04 -31.99
C ASP A 302 -18.62 8.69 -33.36
N VAL A 303 -19.95 8.78 -33.51
CA VAL A 303 -20.62 8.59 -34.81
C VAL A 303 -20.18 9.67 -35.81
N ASN A 304 -20.14 10.93 -35.39
CA ASN A 304 -19.83 12.04 -36.28
C ASN A 304 -18.35 12.10 -36.71
N ARG A 305 -17.44 11.58 -35.87
CA ARG A 305 -15.99 11.66 -36.10
C ARG A 305 -15.30 10.36 -35.68
N PRO A 306 -15.53 9.23 -36.36
CA PRO A 306 -14.92 7.96 -35.99
C PRO A 306 -13.39 7.97 -36.10
N GLY A 307 -12.74 6.98 -35.52
CA GLY A 307 -11.29 6.81 -35.52
C GLY A 307 -10.69 6.94 -34.12
N PHE A 308 -9.45 7.43 -34.05
CA PHE A 308 -8.73 7.59 -32.79
C PHE A 308 -9.27 8.76 -31.97
N LYS A 309 -9.49 8.53 -30.67
CA LYS A 309 -10.06 9.48 -29.72
C LYS A 309 -9.15 9.65 -28.51
N LYS A 310 -9.20 10.86 -27.95
CA LYS A 310 -8.60 11.21 -26.66
C LYS A 310 -9.70 11.81 -25.78
N LEU A 311 -9.72 11.45 -24.50
CA LEU A 311 -10.57 12.07 -23.50
C LEU A 311 -9.82 12.25 -22.18
N ASP A 312 -10.37 13.10 -21.32
CA ASP A 312 -9.88 13.30 -19.95
C ASP A 312 -10.07 12.01 -19.13
N GLY A 313 -8.95 11.41 -18.72
CA GLY A 313 -8.94 10.14 -18.00
C GLY A 313 -9.45 10.26 -16.55
N HIS A 314 -9.66 11.47 -16.03
CA HIS A 314 -10.01 11.69 -14.62
C HIS A 314 -11.34 11.02 -14.26
N TYR A 315 -12.29 11.00 -15.19
CA TYR A 315 -13.59 10.34 -14.99
C TYR A 315 -13.50 8.82 -14.87
N MET A 316 -12.36 8.22 -15.19
CA MET A 316 -12.10 6.79 -14.95
C MET A 316 -11.59 6.52 -13.53
N LEU A 317 -11.28 7.55 -12.74
CA LEU A 317 -10.78 7.46 -11.38
C LEU A 317 -11.88 7.82 -10.38
N GLU A 318 -12.41 6.82 -9.68
CA GLU A 318 -13.29 7.06 -8.54
C GLU A 318 -12.49 7.06 -7.24
N LYS A 319 -12.44 8.20 -6.55
CA LYS A 319 -11.77 8.29 -5.24
C LYS A 319 -12.50 7.41 -4.22
N ARG A 320 -11.75 6.55 -3.54
CA ARG A 320 -12.24 5.68 -2.46
C ARG A 320 -12.25 6.45 -1.13
N ALA A 321 -13.19 6.12 -0.25
CA ALA A 321 -13.31 6.80 1.02
C ALA A 321 -12.23 6.35 2.02
N GLY A 322 -11.68 7.29 2.78
CA GLY A 322 -10.63 7.04 3.77
C GLY A 322 -9.21 7.08 3.20
N SER A 323 -8.27 6.61 4.02
CA SER A 323 -6.85 6.47 3.73
C SER A 323 -6.49 4.99 3.68
N TYR A 324 -5.72 4.62 2.66
CA TYR A 324 -5.29 3.26 2.36
C TYR A 324 -3.77 3.13 2.51
N LEU A 325 -3.30 1.96 2.91
CA LEU A 325 -1.88 1.77 3.17
C LEU A 325 -1.13 1.54 1.86
N LEU A 326 -0.10 2.35 1.61
CA LEU A 326 0.89 2.04 0.59
C LEU A 326 1.67 0.80 1.04
N LEU A 327 1.50 -0.32 0.34
CA LEU A 327 2.33 -1.50 0.58
C LEU A 327 3.65 -1.32 -0.15
N SER A 328 4.68 -0.90 0.61
CA SER A 328 6.05 -0.86 0.12
C SER A 328 6.72 -2.24 0.25
N PRO A 329 7.61 -2.62 -0.68
CA PRO A 329 8.34 -3.88 -0.60
C PRO A 329 9.24 -3.91 0.63
N GLU A 330 9.29 -5.06 1.30
CA GLU A 330 10.17 -5.29 2.45
C GLU A 330 11.51 -5.86 1.97
N ASP A 331 12.54 -5.72 2.79
CA ASP A 331 13.83 -6.35 2.52
C ASP A 331 13.71 -7.89 2.55
N SER A 332 14.49 -8.55 1.70
CA SER A 332 14.69 -10.00 1.76
C SER A 332 15.37 -10.39 3.06
N ARG A 333 15.44 -11.69 3.34
CA ARG A 333 16.44 -12.16 4.31
C ARG A 333 17.81 -11.68 3.83
N ALA A 334 18.60 -11.13 4.76
CA ALA A 334 19.94 -10.65 4.45
C ALA A 334 20.79 -11.80 3.88
N THR A 335 21.46 -11.52 2.76
CA THR A 335 22.54 -12.36 2.25
C THR A 335 23.83 -11.87 2.86
N GLU A 336 24.30 -12.56 3.91
CA GLU A 336 25.57 -12.26 4.55
C GLU A 336 26.74 -12.65 3.65
N LEU A 337 27.59 -11.67 3.35
CA LEU A 337 28.81 -11.86 2.59
C LEU A 337 29.99 -12.19 3.52
N GLY A 338 31.00 -12.83 2.98
CA GLY A 338 32.21 -13.25 3.69
C GLY A 338 33.17 -12.08 3.97
N GLN A 339 34.14 -12.30 4.85
CA GLN A 339 35.20 -11.31 5.17
C GLN A 339 36.30 -11.20 4.10
N HIS A 340 36.20 -11.99 3.03
CA HIS A 340 37.11 -11.97 1.88
C HIS A 340 36.38 -11.45 0.64
N PRO A 341 37.12 -11.01 -0.40
CA PRO A 341 36.49 -10.54 -1.61
C PRO A 341 35.58 -11.60 -2.25
N GLN A 342 34.42 -11.18 -2.74
CA GLN A 342 33.43 -12.07 -3.34
C GLN A 342 32.76 -11.45 -4.56
N ARG A 343 32.35 -12.33 -5.47
CA ARG A 343 31.49 -12.01 -6.60
C ARG A 343 30.07 -12.51 -6.31
N VAL A 344 29.08 -11.64 -6.49
CA VAL A 344 27.67 -11.91 -6.26
C VAL A 344 26.93 -11.74 -7.58
N GLU A 345 26.18 -12.75 -7.99
CA GLU A 345 25.34 -12.72 -9.19
C GLU A 345 23.88 -12.57 -8.76
N ILE A 346 23.23 -11.49 -9.18
CA ILE A 346 21.81 -11.23 -8.95
C ILE A 346 21.02 -11.69 -10.18
N PRO A 347 20.26 -12.81 -10.10
CA PRO A 347 19.55 -13.34 -11.25
C PRO A 347 18.40 -12.42 -11.68
N ALA A 348 18.13 -12.39 -12.98
CA ALA A 348 16.96 -11.71 -13.53
C ALA A 348 15.69 -12.46 -13.13
N HIS A 349 14.94 -11.93 -12.16
CA HIS A 349 13.66 -12.46 -11.75
C HIS A 349 12.77 -11.35 -11.20
N VAL A 350 11.46 -11.60 -11.22
CA VAL A 350 10.48 -10.70 -10.64
C VAL A 350 10.63 -10.70 -9.12
N GLN A 351 10.84 -9.52 -8.54
CA GLN A 351 11.02 -9.36 -7.10
C GLN A 351 9.68 -9.06 -6.42
N ASN A 352 9.52 -9.55 -5.20
CA ASN A 352 8.49 -9.10 -4.25
C ASN A 352 9.09 -8.57 -2.93
N LYS A 353 10.43 -8.52 -2.87
CA LYS A 353 11.26 -8.02 -1.78
C LYS A 353 12.50 -7.36 -2.34
N ILE A 354 13.05 -6.40 -1.60
CA ILE A 354 14.33 -5.74 -1.95
C ILE A 354 15.47 -6.70 -1.59
N THR A 355 16.39 -6.96 -2.50
CA THR A 355 17.51 -7.88 -2.23
C THR A 355 18.50 -7.22 -1.26
N LEU A 356 18.56 -7.70 -0.02
CA LEU A 356 19.46 -7.18 1.02
C LEU A 356 20.79 -7.96 1.02
N LEU A 357 21.89 -7.23 0.83
CA LEU A 357 23.27 -7.71 0.90
C LEU A 357 23.97 -7.08 2.10
N GLU A 358 24.57 -7.91 2.95
CA GLU A 358 25.31 -7.46 4.13
C GLU A 358 26.79 -7.78 4.01
N GLY A 359 27.60 -6.75 3.91
CA GLY A 359 29.05 -6.82 3.88
C GLY A 359 29.67 -6.99 5.27
N LYS A 360 30.93 -7.44 5.30
CA LYS A 360 31.76 -7.60 6.50
C LYS A 360 33.10 -6.84 6.36
N GLY A 361 33.09 -5.70 5.67
CA GLY A 361 34.26 -4.82 5.51
C GLY A 361 35.28 -5.32 4.47
N SER A 362 34.80 -6.01 3.44
CA SER A 362 35.62 -6.54 2.34
C SER A 362 35.19 -5.95 1.00
N THR A 363 35.69 -6.51 -0.10
CA THR A 363 35.37 -6.05 -1.46
C THR A 363 34.35 -6.96 -2.15
N TYR A 364 33.24 -6.40 -2.63
CA TYR A 364 32.17 -7.17 -3.26
C TYR A 364 31.89 -6.70 -4.68
N HIS A 365 31.90 -7.65 -5.63
CA HIS A 365 31.58 -7.41 -7.03
C HIS A 365 30.16 -7.90 -7.32
N ILE A 366 29.22 -6.98 -7.43
CA ILE A 366 27.79 -7.24 -7.62
C ILE A 366 27.45 -7.15 -9.10
N HIS A 367 27.14 -8.29 -9.70
CA HIS A 367 26.71 -8.41 -11.09
C HIS A 367 25.20 -8.58 -11.14
N PHE A 368 24.50 -7.74 -11.91
CA PHE A 368 23.05 -7.83 -12.07
C PHE A 368 22.65 -7.75 -13.55
N TYR A 369 21.66 -8.56 -13.93
CA TYR A 369 21.26 -8.76 -15.32
C TYR A 369 19.99 -8.01 -15.73
N ALA A 370 19.22 -7.49 -14.78
CA ALA A 370 17.93 -6.86 -15.03
C ALA A 370 17.68 -5.70 -14.06
N ASP A 371 16.62 -4.94 -14.34
CA ASP A 371 16.10 -3.88 -13.51
C ASP A 371 15.71 -4.46 -12.13
N THR A 372 16.46 -4.12 -11.08
CA THR A 372 16.31 -4.74 -9.75
C THR A 372 16.41 -3.71 -8.63
N LEU A 373 15.79 -4.01 -7.48
CA LEU A 373 16.00 -3.27 -6.24
C LEU A 373 16.96 -4.04 -5.33
N ILE A 374 18.05 -3.37 -4.94
CA ILE A 374 19.09 -3.90 -4.06
C ILE A 374 19.24 -2.95 -2.88
N ARG A 375 19.49 -3.49 -1.70
CA ARG A 375 19.96 -2.75 -0.52
C ARG A 375 21.30 -3.31 -0.10
N ILE A 376 22.27 -2.44 0.09
CA ILE A 376 23.57 -2.81 0.67
C ILE A 376 23.67 -2.27 2.09
N SER A 377 24.45 -2.93 2.94
CA SER A 377 24.88 -2.40 4.23
C SER A 377 26.11 -3.14 4.73
N THR A 378 26.89 -2.51 5.60
CA THR A 378 27.96 -3.17 6.37
C THR A 378 27.65 -3.00 7.87
N PRO A 379 26.89 -3.91 8.50
CA PRO A 379 26.49 -3.79 9.91
C PRO A 379 27.66 -3.52 10.85
N GLY A 380 28.80 -4.18 10.62
CA GLY A 380 30.02 -4.01 11.41
C GLY A 380 30.62 -2.60 11.33
N ALA A 381 30.42 -1.87 10.23
CA ALA A 381 30.85 -0.48 10.12
C ALA A 381 29.97 0.44 10.97
N PHE A 382 28.65 0.20 10.99
CA PHE A 382 27.71 0.94 11.85
C PHE A 382 28.01 0.77 13.33
N THR A 383 28.35 -0.44 13.75
CA THR A 383 28.74 -0.75 15.13
C THR A 383 30.21 -0.46 15.43
N LYS A 384 30.97 0.07 14.46
CA LYS A 384 32.42 0.35 14.57
C LYS A 384 33.26 -0.88 14.96
N THR A 385 32.80 -2.07 14.59
CA THR A 385 33.50 -3.34 14.81
C THR A 385 34.26 -3.82 13.56
N SER A 386 34.05 -3.20 12.41
CA SER A 386 34.81 -3.42 11.17
C SER A 386 34.91 -2.13 10.35
N ASN A 387 35.78 -2.13 9.33
CA ASN A 387 35.72 -1.12 8.28
C ASN A 387 34.44 -1.27 7.44
N ALA A 388 34.11 -0.22 6.70
CA ALA A 388 33.11 -0.29 5.64
C ALA A 388 33.60 -1.16 4.47
N SER A 389 32.65 -1.67 3.69
CA SER A 389 32.93 -2.51 2.54
C SER A 389 33.12 -1.65 1.28
N THR A 390 33.80 -2.24 0.30
CA THR A 390 33.94 -1.65 -1.04
C THR A 390 33.02 -2.41 -1.99
N TRP A 391 32.12 -1.71 -2.68
CA TRP A 391 31.11 -2.30 -3.57
C TRP A 391 31.36 -1.90 -5.02
N TYR A 392 31.49 -2.89 -5.89
CA TYR A 392 31.57 -2.71 -7.33
C TYR A 392 30.29 -3.20 -7.99
N PHE A 393 29.60 -2.33 -8.70
CA PHE A 393 28.37 -2.65 -9.42
C PHE A 393 28.63 -2.83 -10.92
N TYR A 394 28.21 -3.97 -11.46
CA TYR A 394 28.38 -4.34 -12.85
C TYR A 394 27.05 -4.69 -13.51
N SER A 395 26.81 -4.11 -14.67
CA SER A 395 25.77 -4.60 -15.57
C SER A 395 26.17 -4.42 -17.03
N ARG A 396 25.78 -5.40 -17.86
CA ARG A 396 26.03 -5.39 -19.31
C ARG A 396 25.18 -4.35 -20.05
N TYR A 397 24.14 -3.83 -19.41
CA TYR A 397 23.18 -2.90 -20.00
C TYR A 397 23.26 -1.49 -19.41
N LEU A 398 24.27 -1.21 -18.59
CA LEU A 398 24.39 0.07 -17.91
C LEU A 398 24.89 1.16 -18.85
N ASP A 399 24.02 2.12 -19.15
CA ASP A 399 24.35 3.36 -19.85
C ASP A 399 24.88 4.40 -18.84
N PRO A 400 26.10 4.94 -19.03
CA PRO A 400 26.64 5.99 -18.17
C PRO A 400 25.71 7.20 -17.96
N ALA A 401 24.89 7.58 -18.96
CA ALA A 401 23.97 8.71 -18.86
C ALA A 401 22.83 8.50 -17.83
N THR A 402 22.66 7.26 -17.37
CA THR A 402 21.62 6.86 -16.44
C THR A 402 22.11 6.69 -15.00
N ILE A 403 23.41 6.83 -14.76
CA ILE A 403 23.99 6.74 -13.42
C ILE A 403 23.72 8.06 -12.68
N ARG A 404 22.92 8.00 -11.62
CA ARG A 404 22.56 9.19 -10.84
C ARG A 404 22.51 8.86 -9.37
N LEU A 405 23.03 9.75 -8.54
CA LEU A 405 22.82 9.71 -7.10
C LEU A 405 21.65 10.65 -6.76
N SER A 406 20.68 10.14 -6.00
CA SER A 406 19.49 10.87 -5.56
C SER A 406 19.28 10.59 -4.08
N GLY A 407 19.86 11.45 -3.23
CA GLY A 407 19.96 11.20 -1.79
C GLY A 407 20.57 9.83 -1.50
N LYS A 408 19.81 8.98 -0.79
CA LYS A 408 20.25 7.64 -0.35
C LYS A 408 20.04 6.54 -1.39
N LYS A 409 19.82 6.90 -2.66
CA LYS A 409 19.60 5.95 -3.76
C LYS A 409 20.59 6.22 -4.88
N LEU A 410 21.30 5.18 -5.30
CA LEU A 410 22.05 5.16 -6.54
C LEU A 410 21.17 4.53 -7.63
N LEU A 411 20.82 5.34 -8.61
CA LEU A 411 20.02 4.95 -9.78
C LEU A 411 20.98 4.51 -10.89
N LEU A 412 20.79 3.27 -11.35
CA LEU A 412 21.58 2.62 -12.39
C LEU A 412 20.62 2.19 -13.51
N GLY A 413 20.18 3.15 -14.33
CA GLY A 413 19.07 2.92 -15.25
C GLY A 413 17.76 2.75 -14.48
N ARG A 414 17.20 1.55 -14.52
CA ARG A 414 15.98 1.19 -13.77
C ARG A 414 16.29 0.31 -12.55
N THR A 415 17.56 -0.02 -12.33
CA THR A 415 18.04 -0.62 -11.09
C THR A 415 18.22 0.46 -10.04
N ILE A 416 17.72 0.20 -8.84
CA ILE A 416 17.82 1.11 -7.70
C ILE A 416 18.63 0.42 -6.61
N VAL A 417 19.76 1.01 -6.26
CA VAL A 417 20.57 0.57 -5.12
C VAL A 417 20.30 1.52 -3.95
N HIS A 418 19.66 1.00 -2.91
CA HIS A 418 19.52 1.69 -1.64
C HIS A 418 20.83 1.65 -0.87
N LEU A 419 21.32 2.84 -0.55
CA LEU A 419 22.58 3.06 0.12
C LEU A 419 22.38 3.15 1.63
N PRO A 420 23.43 2.84 2.42
CA PRO A 420 23.32 2.88 3.87
C PRO A 420 23.25 4.32 4.40
N GLU A 421 22.70 4.50 5.61
CA GLU A 421 22.60 5.81 6.24
C GLU A 421 23.63 5.97 7.36
N TYR A 422 24.51 6.95 7.20
CA TYR A 422 25.53 7.29 8.19
C TYR A 422 25.01 8.37 9.12
N LYS A 423 24.84 8.04 10.41
CA LYS A 423 24.33 8.98 11.42
C LYS A 423 25.41 9.77 12.14
N ASN A 424 26.64 9.27 12.14
CA ASN A 424 27.77 9.86 12.84
C ASN A 424 28.91 10.11 11.85
N ASP A 425 29.58 11.25 11.99
CA ASP A 425 30.70 11.65 11.13
C ASP A 425 31.89 10.67 11.18
N ASP A 426 32.01 9.91 12.28
CA ASP A 426 33.08 8.92 12.48
C ASP A 426 32.73 7.50 11.97
N THR A 427 31.54 7.30 11.40
CA THR A 427 31.16 5.97 10.90
C THR A 427 31.89 5.72 9.56
N PRO A 428 32.63 4.60 9.41
CA PRO A 428 33.25 4.26 8.13
C PRO A 428 32.20 4.22 7.00
N VAL A 429 32.49 4.91 5.90
CA VAL A 429 31.60 5.07 4.75
C VAL A 429 31.93 4.03 3.69
N GLU A 430 30.91 3.43 3.06
CA GLU A 430 31.12 2.49 1.95
C GLU A 430 31.85 3.19 0.81
N GLU A 431 32.81 2.49 0.20
CA GLU A 431 33.36 2.89 -1.09
C GLU A 431 32.54 2.25 -2.21
N ILE A 432 32.01 3.05 -3.13
CA ILE A 432 31.11 2.56 -4.16
C ILE A 432 31.63 2.91 -5.55
N PHE A 433 31.74 1.88 -6.38
CA PHE A 433 32.18 1.98 -7.76
C PHE A 433 31.15 1.37 -8.69
N VAL A 434 30.93 2.02 -9.83
CA VAL A 434 30.01 1.58 -10.87
C VAL A 434 30.79 1.40 -12.15
N ILE A 435 30.74 0.19 -12.72
CA ILE A 435 31.49 -0.16 -13.92
C ILE A 435 30.51 -0.44 -15.05
N THR A 436 30.61 0.36 -16.11
CA THR A 436 29.75 0.25 -17.29
C THR A 436 30.21 -0.89 -18.19
N ALA A 437 29.36 -1.28 -19.15
CA ALA A 437 29.68 -2.31 -20.13
C ALA A 437 30.94 -2.01 -20.96
N SER A 438 31.28 -0.72 -21.12
CA SER A 438 32.48 -0.25 -21.81
C SER A 438 33.77 -0.33 -20.97
N GLY A 439 33.68 -0.74 -19.71
CA GLY A 439 34.80 -0.79 -18.77
C GLY A 439 35.11 0.56 -18.09
N VAL A 440 34.36 1.61 -18.42
CA VAL A 440 34.48 2.90 -17.73
C VAL A 440 33.97 2.77 -16.29
N MET A 441 34.78 3.26 -15.34
CA MET A 441 34.50 3.23 -13.91
C MET A 441 34.09 4.61 -13.40
N TYR A 442 33.05 4.64 -12.58
CA TYR A 442 32.60 5.81 -11.86
C TYR A 442 32.74 5.54 -10.37
N ALA A 443 33.24 6.52 -9.61
CA ALA A 443 33.19 6.51 -8.17
C ALA A 443 31.94 7.27 -7.71
N VAL A 444 31.29 6.76 -6.67
CA VAL A 444 30.13 7.37 -6.03
C VAL A 444 30.58 7.85 -4.66
N ASP A 445 30.63 9.17 -4.50
CA ASP A 445 30.99 9.81 -3.24
C ASP A 445 29.72 10.13 -2.46
N LEU A 446 29.57 9.43 -1.34
CA LEU A 446 28.40 9.53 -0.47
C LEU A 446 28.43 10.76 0.43
N ILE A 447 29.60 11.37 0.63
CA ILE A 447 29.78 12.54 1.50
C ILE A 447 29.44 13.81 0.73
N PHE A 448 29.94 13.91 -0.51
CA PHE A 448 29.69 15.06 -1.38
C PHE A 448 28.48 14.87 -2.30
N GLU A 449 27.80 13.73 -2.20
CA GLU A 449 26.64 13.35 -3.01
C GLU A 449 26.90 13.48 -4.53
N GLN A 450 28.04 12.97 -4.98
CA GLN A 450 28.49 13.11 -6.38
C GLN A 450 28.88 11.79 -7.01
N VAL A 451 28.70 11.73 -8.33
CA VAL A 451 29.21 10.65 -9.19
C VAL A 451 30.22 11.26 -10.15
N TYR A 452 31.43 10.73 -10.18
CA TYR A 452 32.48 11.21 -11.07
C TYR A 452 33.25 10.07 -11.73
N LEU A 453 33.82 10.37 -12.89
CA LEU A 453 34.67 9.44 -13.63
C LEU A 453 35.91 9.10 -12.81
N TYR A 454 36.15 7.81 -12.57
CA TYR A 454 37.31 7.33 -11.84
C TYR A 454 38.38 6.82 -12.81
N PRO A 455 39.55 7.48 -12.91
CA PRO A 455 40.60 7.04 -13.81
C PRO A 455 41.21 5.74 -13.32
N THR A 456 41.05 4.67 -14.10
CA THR A 456 41.82 3.44 -13.91
C THR A 456 43.27 3.77 -14.20
N LYS A 457 44.17 3.67 -13.21
CA LYS A 457 45.61 3.63 -13.48
C LYS A 457 45.86 2.42 -14.38
N GLN A 458 46.36 2.67 -15.60
CA GLN A 458 46.79 1.64 -16.54
C GLN A 458 47.96 0.84 -15.98
#